data_AF-A0A559TDZ0-F1
#
_entry.id   AF-A0A559TDZ0-F1
#
_cell.length_a   1.000
_cell.length_b   1.000
_cell.length_c   1.000
_cell.angle_alpha   90.00
_cell.angle_beta   90.00
_cell.angle_gamma   90.00
#
_symmetry.space_group_name_H-M   'P 1'
#
loop_
_entity.id
_entity.type
_entity.pdbx_description
1 polymer ?
#
loop_
_entity_poly.entity_id
_entity_poly.type
_entity_poly.pdbx_seq_one_letter_code
_entity_poly.pdbx_strand_id
1 'polypeptide(L)' 'MQIQVEAKQQFRVWGVFDGERFDRNFPSAAAWRAWRSLNERRYEIEVLGMKSEAA' A
#
# COMPACT_ATOMS: atom_id res chain seq x y z
N MET A 1 26.36 11.74 -17.30
CA MET A 1 25.51 10.79 -16.54
C MET A 1 24.09 11.33 -16.54
N GLN A 2 23.20 10.76 -17.35
CA GLN A 2 21.76 11.03 -17.23
C GLN A 2 21.25 10.22 -16.04
N ILE A 3 20.86 10.91 -14.97
CA ILE A 3 20.09 10.30 -13.89
C ILE A 3 18.68 10.14 -14.45
N GLN A 4 18.36 8.95 -14.96
CA GLN A 4 16.99 8.58 -15.24
C GLN A 4 16.25 8.61 -13.91
N VAL A 5 15.37 9.59 -13.74
CA VAL A 5 14.44 9.62 -12.60
C VAL A 5 13.42 8.52 -12.91
N GLU A 6 13.68 7.29 -12.46
CA GLU A 6 12.69 6.23 -12.49
C GLU A 6 11.45 6.75 -11.74
N ALA A 7 10.35 6.93 -12.47
CA ALA A 7 9.06 7.27 -11.89
C ALA A 7 8.73 6.19 -10.86
N LYS A 8 8.88 6.50 -9.58
CA LYS A 8 8.68 5.53 -8.49
C LYS A 8 7.20 5.16 -8.48
N GLN A 9 6.81 4.02 -9.06
CA GLN A 9 5.42 3.58 -8.95
C GLN A 9 5.07 3.41 -7.46
N GLN A 10 4.02 4.08 -7.03
CA GLN A 10 3.44 3.94 -5.70
C GLN A 10 2.17 3.09 -5.81
N PHE A 11 1.92 2.30 -4.78
CA PHE A 11 0.75 1.45 -4.67
C PHE A 11 -0.09 1.94 -3.51
N ARG A 12 -1.15 2.68 -3.82
CA ARG A 12 -2.08 3.21 -2.83
C ARG A 12 -3.11 2.15 -2.46
N VAL A 13 -3.39 2.01 -1.17
CA VAL A 13 -4.41 1.11 -0.63
C VAL A 13 -5.21 1.84 0.44
N TRP A 14 -6.53 1.72 0.39
CA TRP A 14 -7.43 2.30 1.38
C TRP A 14 -8.49 1.28 1.80
N GLY A 15 -8.96 1.43 3.04
CA GLY A 15 -9.91 0.50 3.62
C GLY A 15 -10.16 0.75 5.09
N VAL A 16 -10.45 -0.33 5.82
CA VAL A 16 -10.64 -0.34 7.27
C VAL A 16 -9.56 -1.21 7.90
N PHE A 17 -8.93 -0.70 8.95
CA PHE A 17 -7.89 -1.32 9.74
C PHE A 17 -8.29 -1.20 11.21
N ASP A 18 -8.58 -2.32 11.86
CA ASP A 18 -9.02 -2.36 13.26
C ASP A 18 -10.25 -1.46 13.55
N GLY A 19 -11.19 -1.42 12.60
CA GLY A 19 -12.37 -0.55 12.68
C GLY A 19 -12.13 0.91 12.27
N GLU A 20 -10.88 1.34 12.05
CA GLU A 20 -10.54 2.70 11.62
C GLU A 20 -10.26 2.77 10.11
N ARG A 21 -10.67 3.86 9.45
CA ARG A 21 -10.34 4.06 8.03
C ARG A 21 -8.85 4.31 7.87
N PHE A 22 -8.23 3.62 6.92
CA PHE A 22 -6.84 3.86 6.53
C PHE A 22 -6.72 4.15 5.04
N ASP A 23 -5.69 4.93 4.68
CA ASP A 23 -5.29 5.24 3.32
C ASP A 23 -3.76 5.39 3.30
N ARG A 24 -3.06 4.52 2.57
CA ARG A 24 -1.60 4.42 2.62
C ARG A 24 -1.00 4.13 1.25
N ASN A 25 0.12 4.79 0.97
CA ASN A 25 0.96 4.50 -0.19
C ASN A 25 2.07 3.53 0.18
N PHE A 26 2.24 2.50 -0.63
CA PHE A 26 3.30 1.51 -0.53
C PHE A 26 4.26 1.65 -1.71
N PRO A 27 5.56 1.32 -1.53
CA PRO A 27 6.52 1.33 -2.65
C PRO A 27 6.19 0.34 -3.76
N SER A 28 5.36 -0.67 -3.49
CA SER A 28 4.88 -1.63 -4.47
C SER A 28 3.72 -2.46 -3.90
N ALA A 29 3.00 -3.18 -4.76
CA ALA A 29 2.02 -4.17 -4.33
C ALA A 29 2.63 -5.28 -3.45
N ALA A 30 3.91 -5.62 -3.63
CA ALA A 30 4.61 -6.59 -2.79
C ALA A 30 4.83 -6.05 -1.38
N ALA A 31 5.23 -4.78 -1.24
CA ALA A 31 5.37 -4.13 0.05
C ALA A 31 4.03 -4.07 0.82
N TRP A 32 2.92 -3.78 0.11
CA TRP A 32 1.57 -3.89 0.68
C TRP A 32 1.28 -5.30 1.23
N ARG A 33 1.53 -6.36 0.45
CA ARG A 33 1.26 -7.74 0.88
C ARG A 33 2.09 -8.13 2.10
N ALA A 34 3.36 -7.75 2.15
CA ALA A 34 4.22 -7.99 3.30
C ALA A 34 3.69 -7.28 4.56
N TRP A 35 3.30 -6.01 4.42
CA TRP A 35 2.67 -5.26 5.50
C TRP A 35 1.36 -5.90 5.96
N ARG A 36 0.48 -6.28 5.04
CA ARG A 36 -0.79 -6.94 5.36
C ARG A 36 -0.57 -8.23 6.13
N SER A 37 0.35 -9.08 5.70
CA SER A 37 0.59 -10.37 6.38
C SER A 37 1.11 -10.23 7.81
N LEU A 38 1.88 -9.17 8.09
CA LEU A 38 2.33 -8.87 9.45
C LEU A 38 1.19 -8.39 10.35
N ASN A 39 0.20 -7.69 9.80
CA ASN A 39 -0.86 -7.06 10.56
C ASN A 39 -2.16 -7.89 10.62
N GLU A 40 -2.44 -8.76 9.63
CA GLU A 40 -3.67 -9.58 9.59
C GLU A 40 -3.79 -10.57 10.76
N ARG A 41 -2.68 -10.87 11.44
CA ARG A 41 -2.68 -11.69 12.67
C ARG A 41 -3.13 -10.91 13.91
N ARG A 42 -3.10 -9.58 13.87
CA ARG A 42 -3.34 -8.69 15.01
C ARG A 42 -4.55 -7.79 14.81
N TYR A 43 -4.90 -7.50 13.57
CA TYR A 43 -5.91 -6.52 13.20
C TYR A 43 -6.78 -7.05 12.06
N GLU A 44 -8.06 -6.73 12.11
CA GLU A 44 -8.95 -6.93 10.97
C GLU A 44 -8.62 -5.91 9.87
N ILE A 45 -8.40 -6.39 8.65
CA ILE A 45 -8.04 -5.54 7.50
C ILE A 45 -9.04 -5.78 6.37
N GLU A 46 -9.94 -4.82 6.19
CA GLU A 46 -10.85 -4.77 5.05
C GLU A 46 -10.29 -3.81 4.00
N VAL A 47 -10.11 -4.28 2.77
CA VAL A 47 -9.62 -3.44 1.68
C VAL A 47 -10.81 -2.97 0.86
N LEU A 48 -11.04 -1.66 0.84
CA LEU A 48 -12.11 -1.04 0.05
C LEU A 48 -11.63 -0.70 -1.36
N GLY A 49 -10.33 -0.48 -1.55
CA GLY A 49 -9.76 -0.31 -2.88
C GLY A 49 -8.24 -0.17 -2.89
N MET A 50 -7.69 -0.25 -4.09
CA MET A 50 -6.25 -0.14 -4.34
C MET A 50 -6.00 0.45 -5.73
N LYS A 51 -4.91 1.20 -5.88
CA LYS A 51 -4.51 1.82 -7.14
C LYS A 51 -2.99 1.85 -7.27
N SER A 52 -2.50 1.48 -8.45
CA SER A 52 -1.11 1.76 -8.85
C SER A 52 -1.06 3.16 -9.46
N GLU A 53 -0.26 4.03 -8.87
CA GLU A 53 -0.03 5.40 -9.34
C GLU A 53 1.44 5.57 -9.71
N ALA A 54 1.72 6.27 -10.80
CA ALA A 54 3.07 6.80 -11.00
C ALA A 54 3.27 7.95 -10.01
N ALA A 55 4.32 7.91 -9.19
CA ALA A 55 4.66 9.01 -8.29
C ALA A 55 5.19 10.24 -9.03
#